data_AF-A0A093YSI7-F1
#
_entry.id   AF-A0A093YSI7-F1
#
_cell.length_a   1.000
_cell.length_b   1.000
_cell.length_c   1.000
_cell.angle_alpha   90.00
_cell.angle_beta   90.00
_cell.angle_gamma   90.00
#
_symmetry.space_group_name_H-M   'P 1'
#
loop_
_entity.id
_entity.type
_entity.pdbx_description
1 polymer ?
#
loop_
_entity_poly.entity_id
_entity_poly.type
_entity_poly.pdbx_seq_one_letter_code
_entity_poly.pdbx_strand_id
1 'polypeptide(L)' 'MNNTLVLTGMMGSGKTSIGKELARNLGVKFLDIDVEIEKKTDMKIKDIFKTKGENYFRKIEEEVCTSLIDGEKK' A
#
# COMPACT_ATOMS: atom_id res chain seq x y z
N MET A 1 19.33 8.47 6.12
CA MET A 1 18.54 7.90 5.03
C MET A 1 17.44 7.05 5.65
N ASN A 2 16.17 7.37 5.41
CA ASN A 2 15.07 6.47 5.75
C ASN A 2 14.85 5.59 4.52
N ASN A 3 15.26 4.33 4.60
CA ASN A 3 15.13 3.41 3.48
C ASN A 3 13.79 2.66 3.61
N THR A 4 12.89 2.91 2.67
CA THR A 4 11.63 2.16 2.54
C THR A 4 11.88 0.89 1.72
N LEU A 5 11.51 -0.26 2.27
CA LEU A 5 11.53 -1.53 1.54
C LEU A 5 10.15 -1.81 0.94
N VAL A 6 10.10 -1.96 -0.39
CA VAL A 6 8.86 -2.23 -1.13
C VAL A 6 8.87 -3.68 -1.61
N LEU A 7 7.80 -4.42 -1.29
CA LEU A 7 7.59 -5.78 -1.78
C LEU A 7 6.62 -5.76 -2.97
N THR A 8 7.08 -6.17 -4.14
CA THR A 8 6.28 -6.23 -5.38
C THR A 8 6.00 -7.68 -5.81
N GLY A 9 5.00 -7.88 -6.66
CA GLY A 9 4.59 -9.21 -7.16
C GLY A 9 3.07 -9.37 -7.24
N MET A 10 2.59 -10.45 -7.85
CA MET A 10 1.15 -10.70 -8.07
C MET A 10 0.38 -10.93 -6.76
N MET A 11 -0.95 -10.72 -6.79
CA MET A 11 -1.83 -11.11 -5.70
C MET A 11 -1.67 -12.62 -5.38
N GLY A 12 -1.68 -12.99 -4.10
CA GLY A 12 -1.49 -14.38 -3.68
C GLY A 12 -0.03 -14.88 -3.66
N SER A 13 0.95 -14.09 -4.11
CA SER A 13 2.37 -14.50 -4.10
C SER A 13 3.03 -14.49 -2.70
N GLY A 14 2.26 -14.29 -1.63
CA GLY A 14 2.76 -14.31 -0.25
C GLY A 14 3.35 -13.00 0.29
N LYS A 15 3.24 -11.87 -0.44
CA LYS A 15 3.81 -10.56 -0.04
C LYS A 15 3.42 -10.12 1.38
N THR A 16 2.14 -10.24 1.73
CA THR A 16 1.65 -9.84 3.06
C THR A 16 2.23 -10.74 4.16
N SER A 17 2.31 -12.05 3.92
CA SER A 17 2.87 -13.00 4.88
C SER A 17 4.37 -12.76 5.10
N ILE A 18 5.14 -12.68 4.02
CA ILE A 18 6.59 -12.44 4.08
C ILE A 18 6.87 -11.03 4.63
N GLY A 19 6.14 -10.02 4.21
CA GLY A 19 6.36 -8.64 4.65
C GLY A 19 6.12 -8.43 6.14
N LYS A 20 5.11 -9.08 6.72
CA LYS A 20 4.87 -9.04 8.17
C LYS A 20 6.01 -9.67 8.96
N GLU A 21 6.50 -10.83 8.51
CA GLU A 21 7.61 -11.51 9.18
C GLU A 21 8.92 -10.73 9.02
N LEU A 22 9.19 -10.22 7.81
CA LEU A 22 10.36 -9.40 7.53
C LEU A 22 10.37 -8.11 8.37
N ALA A 23 9.24 -7.42 8.46
CA ALA A 23 9.11 -6.21 9.27
C ALA A 23 9.37 -6.48 10.75
N ARG A 24 8.85 -7.59 11.28
CA ARG A 24 9.12 -8.05 12.65
C ARG A 24 10.61 -8.29 12.88
N ASN A 25 11.26 -9.00 11.97
CA ASN A 25 12.69 -9.35 12.08
C ASN A 25 13.60 -8.12 11.95
N LEU A 26 13.20 -7.12 11.18
CA LEU A 26 13.93 -5.86 11.00
C LEU A 26 13.56 -4.79 12.04
N GLY A 27 12.54 -5.01 12.87
CA GLY A 27 12.05 -4.02 13.83
C GLY A 27 11.44 -2.77 13.17
N VAL A 28 10.88 -2.91 11.96
CA VAL A 28 10.27 -1.79 11.21
C VAL A 28 8.75 -1.93 11.11
N LYS A 29 8.07 -0.84 10.73
CA LYS A 29 6.62 -0.85 10.50
C LYS A 29 6.30 -1.59 9.19
N PHE A 30 5.33 -2.49 9.23
CA PHE A 30 4.69 -3.05 8.03
C PHE A 30 3.51 -2.16 7.60
N LEU A 31 3.40 -1.89 6.31
CA LEU A 31 2.31 -1.14 5.69
C LEU A 31 1.75 -1.95 4.52
N ASP A 32 0.43 -1.98 4.40
CA ASP A 32 -0.28 -2.60 3.28
C ASP A 32 -0.97 -1.49 2.48
N ILE A 33 -0.57 -1.32 1.22
CA ILE A 33 -1.04 -0.21 0.38
C ILE A 33 -2.56 -0.26 0.17
N ASP A 34 -3.13 -1.45 0.03
CA ASP A 34 -4.56 -1.62 -0.18
C ASP A 34 -5.34 -1.10 1.03
N VAL A 35 -4.85 -1.38 2.24
CA VAL A 35 -5.43 -0.88 3.48
C VAL A 35 -5.33 0.65 3.58
N GLU A 36 -4.21 1.23 3.18
CA GLU A 36 -4.04 2.69 3.19
C GLU A 36 -4.92 3.40 2.14
N ILE A 37 -5.14 2.80 0.98
CA ILE A 37 -6.10 3.29 -0.03
C ILE A 37 -7.52 3.27 0.53
N GLU A 38 -7.94 2.16 1.16
CA GLU A 38 -9.30 2.08 1.74
C GLU A 38 -9.51 3.13 2.84
N LYS A 39 -8.50 3.38 3.69
CA LYS A 39 -8.55 4.43 4.72
C LYS A 39 -8.63 5.83 4.12
N LYS A 40 -7.82 6.13 3.10
CA LYS A 40 -7.77 7.45 2.47
C LYS A 40 -9.06 7.80 1.73
N THR A 41 -9.69 6.80 1.13
CA THR A 41 -10.90 6.99 0.29
C THR A 41 -12.20 6.79 1.04
N ASP A 42 -12.15 6.19 2.24
CA ASP A 42 -13.33 5.70 2.98
C ASP A 42 -14.20 4.76 2.12
N MET A 43 -13.56 3.98 1.25
CA MET A 43 -14.20 3.07 0.31
C MET A 43 -13.44 1.76 0.22
N LYS A 44 -14.17 0.63 0.07
CA LYS A 44 -13.52 -0.65 -0.23
C LYS A 44 -12.99 -0.65 -1.65
N ILE A 45 -11.85 -1.32 -1.90
CA ILE A 45 -11.25 -1.39 -3.25
C ILE A 45 -12.26 -1.89 -4.29
N LYS A 46 -13.02 -2.94 -3.96
CA LYS A 46 -14.09 -3.46 -4.82
C LYS A 46 -15.12 -2.38 -5.23
N ASP A 47 -15.45 -1.46 -4.33
CA ASP A 47 -16.42 -0.39 -4.55
C ASP A 47 -15.80 0.76 -5.35
N ILE A 48 -14.49 1.02 -5.18
CA ILE A 48 -13.73 1.93 -6.03
C ILE A 48 -13.73 1.45 -7.48
N PHE A 49 -13.36 0.19 -7.73
CA PHE A 49 -13.39 -0.38 -9.08
C PHE A 49 -14.80 -0.34 -9.68
N LYS A 50 -15.83 -0.66 -8.89
CA LYS A 50 -17.22 -0.66 -9.35
C LYS A 50 -17.76 0.74 -9.70
N THR A 51 -17.39 1.77 -8.93
CA THR A 51 -18.02 3.11 -9.03
C THR A 51 -17.15 4.17 -9.69
N LYS A 52 -15.82 4.03 -9.62
CA LYS A 52 -14.83 4.98 -10.15
C LYS A 52 -13.97 4.40 -11.27
N GLY A 53 -13.89 3.06 -11.37
CA GLY A 53 -13.11 2.36 -12.38
C GLY A 53 -11.62 2.26 -12.06
N GLU A 54 -10.91 1.46 -12.85
CA GLU A 54 -9.50 1.14 -12.63
C GLU A 54 -8.58 2.38 -12.74
N ASN A 55 -8.83 3.28 -13.71
CA ASN A 55 -7.99 4.47 -13.89
C ASN A 55 -7.94 5.35 -12.62
N TYR A 56 -9.07 5.49 -11.93
CA TYR A 56 -9.11 6.22 -10.66
C TYR A 56 -8.33 5.45 -9.57
N PHE A 57 -8.52 4.13 -9.49
CA PHE A 57 -7.78 3.31 -8.55
C PHE A 57 -6.26 3.43 -8.75
N ARG A 58 -5.76 3.33 -9.98
CA ARG A 58 -4.32 3.45 -10.29
C ARG A 58 -3.75 4.81 -9.92
N LYS A 59 -4.51 5.88 -10.15
CA LYS A 59 -4.10 7.24 -9.75
C LYS A 59 -3.96 7.37 -8.23
N ILE A 60 -4.90 6.83 -7.46
CA ILE A 60 -4.83 6.87 -6.00
C ILE A 60 -3.74 5.93 -5.47
N GLU A 61 -3.54 4.77 -6.09
CA GLU A 61 -2.47 3.83 -5.77
C GLU A 61 -1.10 4.50 -5.89
N GLU A 62 -0.84 5.22 -7.00
CA GLU A 62 0.38 5.99 -7.20
C GLU A 62 0.57 7.09 -6.15
N GLU A 63 -0.47 7.87 -5.86
CA GLU A 63 -0.45 8.96 -4.88
C GLU A 63 -0.13 8.42 -3.47
N VAL A 64 -0.80 7.35 -3.06
CA VAL A 64 -0.59 6.72 -1.74
C VAL A 64 0.81 6.11 -1.65
N CYS A 65 1.23 5.36 -2.66
CA CYS A 65 2.56 4.73 -2.68
C CYS A 65 3.67 5.78 -2.53
N THR A 66 3.61 6.85 -3.32
CA THR A 66 4.60 7.93 -3.28
C THR A 66 4.60 8.65 -1.93
N SER A 67 3.42 8.94 -1.38
CA SER A 67 3.29 9.56 -0.06
C SER A 67 3.89 8.71 1.07
N LEU A 68 3.81 7.38 0.98
CA LEU A 68 4.37 6.48 1.99
C LEU A 68 5.90 6.36 1.86
N ILE A 69 6.43 6.41 0.63
CA ILE A 69 7.86 6.32 0.36
C ILE A 69 8.59 7.60 0.79
N ASP A 70 8.02 8.76 0.47
CA ASP A 70 8.62 10.07 0.80
C ASP A 70 8.55 10.39 2.30
N GLY A 71 7.71 9.67 3.05
CA GLY A 71 7.36 9.95 4.44
C GLY A 71 6.38 11.10 4.55
N GLU A 72 5.64 11.19 5.67
CA GLU A 72 4.81 12.36 5.95
C GLU A 72 5.70 13.61 5.93
N LYS A 73 5.57 14.43 4.88
CA LYS A 73 6.02 15.82 4.93
C LYS A 73 5.18 16.49 6.02
N LYS A 74 5.77 16.61 7.21
CA LYS A 74 5.26 17.50 8.25
C LYS A 74 5.17 18.93 7.74
#